data_AF-A0A371EFP9-F1
#
_entry.id   AF-A0A371EFP9-F1
#
_cell.length_a   1.000
_cell.length_b   1.000
_cell.length_c   1.000
_cell.angle_alpha   90.00
_cell.angle_beta   90.00
_cell.angle_gamma   90.00
#
_symmetry.space_group_name_H-M   'P 1'
#
loop_
_entity.id
_entity.type
_entity.pdbx_description
1 polymer ?
#
loop_
_entity_poly.entity_id
_entity_poly.type
_entity_poly.pdbx_seq_one_letter_code
_entity_poly.pdbx_strand_id
1 'polypeptide(L)'
;CALLKFVCLFAYQAWCSNPALRDWLKEHADTSELNKLKWSYYQINKSPSCLDEDEAFLTTADSAIRLLSKATRTVRDWKGLEYKAAFPMLKPAGANFYPPDMDKMEFELWKESLGKDEQKEAIGFFNVIKRHSEFILDSHQYDNKAGSHDLYIVPYSEEYKSLLVKAADLLHKAGDISDSPSLKRLLHSKADAFLSNDYYDSDIAWMELDSKLDVTIGPYETYEDKLFGYKVILND
;
A
#
# COMPACT_ATOMS: atom_id res chain seq x y z
N CYS A 1 11.63 -11.32 9.81
CA CYS A 1 12.20 -9.99 10.10
C CYS A 1 11.11 -8.92 9.88
N ALA A 2 11.02 -7.89 10.72
CA ALA A 2 10.05 -6.79 10.53
C ALA A 2 10.28 -6.09 9.17
N LEU A 3 11.53 -5.85 8.82
CA LEU A 3 11.98 -5.22 7.56
C LEU A 3 11.34 -5.81 6.29
N LEU A 4 11.22 -7.15 6.20
CA LEU A 4 10.59 -7.82 5.04
C LEU A 4 9.10 -7.47 4.85
N LYS A 5 8.40 -7.05 5.90
CA LYS A 5 6.98 -6.67 5.84
C LYS A 5 6.81 -5.23 5.39
N PHE A 6 7.72 -4.33 5.78
CA PHE A 6 7.75 -2.93 5.34
C PHE A 6 8.02 -2.84 3.84
N VAL A 7 8.98 -3.64 3.34
CA VAL A 7 9.21 -3.79 1.88
C VAL A 7 7.95 -4.24 1.13
N CYS A 8 7.11 -5.10 1.73
CA CYS A 8 5.85 -5.51 1.12
C CYS A 8 4.81 -4.39 1.11
N LEU A 9 4.79 -3.53 2.14
CA LEU A 9 3.88 -2.40 2.21
C LEU A 9 4.28 -1.30 1.24
N PHE A 10 5.56 -0.92 1.23
CA PHE A 10 6.13 0.01 0.24
C PHE A 10 5.77 -0.42 -1.19
N ALA A 11 6.04 -1.69 -1.51
CA ALA A 11 5.75 -2.25 -2.82
C ALA A 11 4.26 -2.14 -3.20
N TYR A 12 3.36 -2.33 -2.24
CA TYR A 12 1.91 -2.22 -2.44
C TYR A 12 1.45 -0.77 -2.58
N GLN A 13 1.99 0.15 -1.80
CA GLN A 13 1.66 1.58 -1.86
C GLN A 13 2.19 2.23 -3.14
N ALA A 14 3.40 1.88 -3.57
CA ALA A 14 3.99 2.39 -4.80
C ALA A 14 3.25 1.89 -6.04
N TRP A 15 2.72 0.65 -6.01
CA TRP A 15 2.03 0.08 -7.16
C TRP A 15 1.09 -1.09 -6.78
N CYS A 16 -0.22 -0.93 -7.02
CA CYS A 16 -1.24 -1.92 -6.64
C CYS A 16 -1.01 -3.34 -7.18
N SER A 17 -0.43 -3.48 -8.38
CA SER A 17 -0.20 -4.77 -9.04
C SER A 17 1.08 -5.48 -8.58
N ASN A 18 1.94 -4.79 -7.81
CA ASN A 18 3.27 -5.26 -7.45
C ASN A 18 3.27 -6.58 -6.65
N PRO A 19 2.36 -6.80 -5.66
CA PRO A 19 2.31 -8.08 -4.95
C PRO A 19 1.96 -9.26 -5.87
N ALA A 20 0.99 -9.08 -6.78
CA ALA A 20 0.60 -10.11 -7.73
C ALA A 20 1.75 -10.40 -8.72
N LEU A 21 2.47 -9.36 -9.15
CA LEU A 21 3.67 -9.51 -9.97
C LEU A 21 4.76 -10.31 -9.26
N ARG A 22 5.09 -9.94 -8.01
CA ARG A 22 6.08 -10.64 -7.21
C ARG A 22 5.79 -12.13 -7.13
N ASP A 23 4.54 -12.46 -6.81
CA ASP A 23 4.12 -13.84 -6.59
C ASP A 23 4.18 -14.63 -7.90
N TRP A 24 3.75 -14.03 -9.02
CA TRP A 24 3.87 -14.62 -10.34
C TRP A 24 5.33 -14.85 -10.76
N LEU A 25 6.20 -13.83 -10.63
CA LEU A 25 7.62 -13.95 -10.97
C LEU A 25 8.32 -15.01 -10.13
N LYS A 26 7.98 -15.08 -8.84
CA LYS A 26 8.56 -16.08 -7.93
C LYS A 26 8.14 -17.49 -8.30
N GLU A 27 6.86 -17.71 -8.61
CA GLU A 27 6.34 -19.01 -9.02
C GLU A 27 6.93 -19.47 -10.36
N HIS A 28 7.17 -18.54 -11.28
CA HIS A 28 7.63 -18.84 -12.63
C HIS A 28 9.14 -18.69 -12.82
N ALA A 29 9.91 -18.33 -11.77
CA ALA A 29 11.33 -18.02 -11.87
C ALA A 29 12.12 -19.15 -12.55
N ASP A 30 11.86 -20.41 -12.19
CA ASP A 30 12.63 -21.56 -12.68
C ASP A 30 12.18 -22.11 -14.04
N THR A 31 11.17 -21.49 -14.67
CA THR A 31 10.62 -21.97 -15.95
C THR A 31 11.50 -21.62 -17.15
N SER A 32 12.35 -20.59 -17.05
CA SER A 32 13.33 -20.22 -18.08
C SER A 32 14.44 -19.33 -17.49
N GLU A 33 15.60 -19.27 -18.16
CA GLU A 33 16.68 -18.35 -17.75
C GLU A 33 16.24 -16.87 -17.77
N LEU A 34 15.37 -16.49 -18.72
CA LEU A 34 14.79 -15.15 -18.75
C LEU A 34 13.95 -14.87 -17.51
N ASN A 35 13.14 -15.84 -17.05
CA ASN A 35 12.30 -15.66 -15.87
C ASN A 35 13.13 -15.61 -14.57
N LYS A 36 14.25 -16.34 -14.50
CA LYS A 36 15.23 -16.19 -13.40
C LYS A 36 15.83 -14.79 -13.35
N LEU A 37 16.15 -14.21 -14.51
CA LEU A 37 16.65 -12.83 -14.59
C LEU A 37 15.58 -11.82 -14.19
N LYS A 38 14.33 -12.00 -14.65
CA LYS A 38 13.19 -11.14 -14.25
C LYS A 38 12.96 -11.19 -12.74
N TRP A 39 13.02 -12.37 -12.14
CA TRP A 39 12.91 -12.54 -10.70
C TRP A 39 14.09 -11.88 -9.95
N SER A 40 15.32 -12.11 -10.40
CA SER A 40 16.52 -11.48 -9.81
C SER A 40 16.45 -9.96 -9.85
N TYR A 41 16.05 -9.39 -10.99
CA TYR A 41 15.88 -7.95 -11.17
C TYR A 41 14.79 -7.40 -10.25
N TYR A 42 13.64 -8.07 -10.17
CA TYR A 42 12.58 -7.72 -9.21
C TYR A 42 13.09 -7.78 -7.76
N GLN A 43 13.90 -8.77 -7.39
CA GLN A 43 14.44 -8.86 -6.04
C GLN A 43 15.36 -7.69 -5.68
N ILE A 44 16.03 -7.09 -6.66
CA ILE A 44 16.87 -5.90 -6.47
C ILE A 44 15.99 -4.66 -6.33
N ASN A 45 15.06 -4.48 -7.28
CA ASN A 45 14.34 -3.21 -7.44
C ASN A 45 13.02 -3.13 -6.66
N LYS A 46 12.49 -4.27 -6.22
CA LYS A 46 11.19 -4.42 -5.53
C LYS A 46 10.00 -3.83 -6.31
N SER A 47 10.18 -3.55 -7.59
CA SER A 47 9.24 -2.87 -8.49
C SER A 47 9.50 -3.32 -9.93
N PRO A 48 8.48 -3.32 -10.81
CA PRO A 48 8.67 -3.52 -12.25
C PRO A 48 9.34 -2.35 -12.97
N SER A 49 9.62 -1.23 -12.27
CA SER A 49 10.46 -0.16 -12.77
C SER A 49 11.05 0.68 -11.63
N CYS A 50 12.32 1.08 -11.72
CA CYS A 50 12.90 2.05 -10.79
C CYS A 50 14.14 2.80 -11.30
N LEU A 51 14.85 2.32 -12.32
CA LEU A 51 16.10 2.95 -12.78
C LEU A 51 15.95 3.79 -14.06
N ASP A 52 14.96 3.46 -14.90
CA ASP A 52 14.79 4.06 -16.23
C ASP A 52 13.50 4.91 -16.28
N GLU A 53 13.42 5.99 -15.50
CA GLU A 53 12.28 6.94 -15.51
C GLU A 53 10.88 6.31 -15.34
N ASP A 54 10.75 5.26 -14.54
CA ASP A 54 9.53 4.46 -14.36
C ASP A 54 9.07 3.65 -15.60
N GLU A 55 9.93 3.46 -16.63
CA GLU A 55 9.65 2.52 -17.74
C GLU A 55 9.62 1.08 -17.23
N ALA A 56 8.49 0.38 -17.45
CA ALA A 56 8.36 -1.02 -17.08
C ALA A 56 9.23 -1.92 -17.97
N PHE A 57 10.12 -2.71 -17.36
CA PHE A 57 10.88 -3.74 -18.10
C PHE A 57 10.02 -4.98 -18.41
N LEU A 58 8.86 -5.10 -17.76
CA LEU A 58 7.88 -6.15 -17.99
C LEU A 58 6.81 -5.68 -18.96
N THR A 59 6.40 -6.57 -19.84
CA THR A 59 5.39 -6.29 -20.87
C THR A 59 4.03 -6.85 -20.47
N THR A 60 2.99 -6.52 -21.23
CA THR A 60 1.67 -7.17 -21.08
C THR A 60 1.72 -8.70 -21.25
N ALA A 61 2.75 -9.24 -21.90
CA ALA A 61 2.94 -10.68 -21.99
C ALA A 61 3.21 -11.33 -20.62
N ASP A 62 3.82 -10.58 -19.70
CA ASP A 62 4.24 -11.01 -18.36
C ASP A 62 3.11 -10.91 -17.32
N SER A 63 1.98 -10.31 -17.70
CA SER A 63 0.84 -10.03 -16.83
C SER A 63 0.40 -11.23 -16.01
N ALA A 64 0.29 -11.03 -14.69
CA ALA A 64 -0.10 -12.08 -13.76
C ALA A 64 -1.51 -12.60 -14.09
N ILE A 65 -1.65 -13.93 -14.11
CA ILE A 65 -2.97 -14.56 -14.27
C ILE A 65 -3.72 -14.42 -12.94
N ARG A 66 -4.88 -13.77 -12.97
CA ARG A 66 -5.81 -13.71 -11.84
C ARG A 66 -6.99 -14.63 -12.11
N LEU A 67 -7.33 -15.43 -11.10
CA LEU A 67 -8.52 -16.28 -11.11
C LEU A 67 -9.65 -15.59 -10.35
N LEU A 68 -10.69 -15.21 -11.07
CA LEU A 68 -11.95 -14.73 -10.50
C LEU A 68 -12.84 -15.95 -10.26
N SER A 69 -12.80 -16.52 -9.06
CA SER A 69 -13.45 -17.79 -8.73
C SER A 69 -14.94 -17.66 -8.35
N LYS A 70 -15.47 -16.43 -8.27
CA LYS A 70 -16.86 -16.15 -7.86
C LYS A 70 -17.57 -15.26 -8.89
N ALA A 71 -18.70 -15.74 -9.40
CA ALA A 71 -19.48 -15.05 -10.42
C ALA A 71 -20.58 -14.26 -9.74
N THR A 72 -20.92 -13.10 -10.29
CA THR A 72 -22.04 -12.25 -9.83
C THR A 72 -23.38 -12.99 -9.87
N ARG A 73 -23.48 -14.09 -10.65
CA ARG A 73 -24.58 -15.05 -10.66
C ARG A 73 -24.04 -16.47 -10.55
N THR A 74 -24.67 -17.30 -9.74
CA THR A 74 -24.27 -18.70 -9.58
C THR A 74 -24.60 -19.49 -10.84
N VAL A 75 -23.59 -19.87 -11.60
CA VAL A 75 -23.71 -20.74 -12.78
C VAL A 75 -23.22 -22.13 -12.41
N ARG A 76 -24.04 -23.16 -12.65
CA ARG A 76 -23.63 -24.55 -12.42
C ARG A 76 -22.41 -24.86 -13.29
N ASP A 77 -21.42 -25.53 -12.70
CA ASP A 77 -20.16 -25.94 -13.33
C ASP A 77 -19.20 -24.81 -13.75
N TRP A 78 -19.42 -23.57 -13.30
CA TRP A 78 -18.49 -22.48 -13.56
C TRP A 78 -17.23 -22.60 -12.69
N LYS A 79 -16.07 -22.69 -13.35
CA LYS A 79 -14.75 -22.91 -12.71
C LYS A 79 -14.02 -21.61 -12.35
N GLY A 80 -14.64 -20.46 -12.61
CA GLY A 80 -14.00 -19.15 -12.51
C GLY A 80 -13.67 -18.54 -13.87
N LEU A 81 -13.29 -17.27 -13.86
CA LEU A 81 -12.74 -16.56 -15.01
C LEU A 81 -11.24 -16.35 -14.77
N GLU A 82 -10.41 -16.97 -15.60
CA GLU A 82 -8.99 -16.64 -15.67
C GLU A 82 -8.80 -15.47 -16.63
N TYR A 83 -8.12 -14.44 -16.16
CA TYR A 83 -7.75 -13.30 -16.99
C TYR A 83 -6.33 -12.86 -16.63
N LYS A 84 -5.61 -12.33 -17.62
CA LYS A 84 -4.34 -11.65 -17.37
C LYS A 84 -4.67 -10.29 -16.78
N ALA A 85 -4.35 -10.09 -15.51
CA ALA A 85 -4.35 -8.75 -14.93
C ALA A 85 -3.17 -8.01 -15.54
N ALA A 86 -3.49 -7.17 -16.53
CA ALA A 86 -2.49 -6.40 -17.25
C ALA A 86 -1.66 -5.60 -16.24
N PHE A 87 -0.34 -5.75 -16.29
CA PHE A 87 0.51 -4.76 -15.66
C PHE A 87 0.29 -3.44 -16.39
N PRO A 88 -0.10 -2.37 -15.69
CA PRO A 88 -0.09 -1.07 -16.34
C PRO A 88 1.37 -0.82 -16.77
N MET A 89 1.55 -0.40 -18.01
CA MET A 89 2.90 -0.19 -18.57
C MET A 89 3.61 0.99 -17.89
N LEU A 90 2.85 1.86 -17.23
CA LEU A 90 3.31 3.04 -16.52
C LEU A 90 2.82 2.99 -15.09
N LYS A 91 3.68 3.42 -14.16
CA LYS A 91 3.31 3.62 -12.76
C LYS A 91 2.26 4.74 -12.66
N PRO A 92 1.10 4.51 -12.02
CA PRO A 92 0.11 5.57 -11.83
C PRO A 92 0.69 6.74 -11.03
N ALA A 93 0.37 7.98 -11.43
CA ALA A 93 0.89 9.18 -10.76
C ALA A 93 0.43 9.28 -9.28
N GLY A 94 -0.76 8.77 -8.97
CA GLY A 94 -1.27 8.67 -7.60
C GLY A 94 -0.78 7.43 -6.84
N ALA A 95 0.17 6.68 -7.40
CA ALA A 95 0.59 5.37 -6.92
C ALA A 95 -0.63 4.48 -6.61
N ASN A 96 -0.69 3.88 -5.41
CA ASN A 96 -1.86 3.16 -4.91
C ASN A 96 -2.58 3.92 -3.77
N PHE A 97 -2.42 5.25 -3.71
CA PHE A 97 -3.08 6.07 -2.70
C PHE A 97 -4.47 6.57 -3.09
N TYR A 98 -4.77 6.52 -4.39
CA TYR A 98 -6.05 6.94 -4.98
C TYR A 98 -6.54 5.85 -5.94
N PRO A 99 -7.84 5.85 -6.32
CA PRO A 99 -8.32 4.95 -7.35
C PRO A 99 -7.58 5.18 -8.67
N PRO A 100 -7.20 4.13 -9.40
CA PRO A 100 -6.31 4.24 -10.57
C PRO A 100 -6.95 4.98 -11.77
N ASP A 101 -8.27 5.07 -11.80
CA ASP A 101 -9.06 5.77 -12.81
C ASP A 101 -9.50 7.18 -12.37
N MET A 102 -9.15 7.60 -11.16
CA MET A 102 -9.52 8.90 -10.62
C MET A 102 -8.65 10.01 -11.22
N ASP A 103 -9.29 11.04 -11.77
CA ASP A 103 -8.60 12.26 -12.19
C ASP A 103 -8.61 13.35 -11.11
N LYS A 104 -7.82 14.42 -11.33
CA LYS A 104 -7.71 15.51 -10.36
C LYS A 104 -9.02 16.25 -10.15
N MET A 105 -9.83 16.40 -11.21
CA MET A 105 -11.07 17.17 -11.16
C MET A 105 -12.14 16.41 -10.37
N GLU A 106 -12.22 15.10 -10.53
CA GLU A 106 -13.09 14.23 -9.73
C GLU A 106 -12.76 14.37 -8.23
N PHE A 107 -11.48 14.29 -7.87
CA PHE A 107 -11.04 14.44 -6.47
C PHE A 107 -11.39 15.82 -5.90
N GLU A 108 -11.13 16.90 -6.65
CA GLU A 108 -11.42 18.26 -6.19
C GLU A 108 -12.92 18.48 -5.98
N LEU A 109 -13.77 18.05 -6.92
CA LEU A 109 -15.22 18.16 -6.81
C LEU A 109 -15.78 17.34 -5.64
N TRP A 110 -15.28 16.11 -5.46
CA TRP A 110 -15.64 15.28 -4.32
C TRP A 110 -15.21 15.94 -3.00
N LYS A 111 -13.96 16.39 -2.89
CA LYS A 111 -13.45 17.06 -1.69
C LYS A 111 -14.26 18.31 -1.35
N GLU A 112 -14.62 19.13 -2.34
CA GLU A 112 -15.44 20.33 -2.14
C GLU A 112 -16.86 20.01 -1.61
N SER A 113 -17.35 18.80 -1.86
CA SER A 113 -18.64 18.33 -1.33
C SER A 113 -18.59 17.91 0.15
N LEU A 114 -17.39 17.69 0.71
CA LEU A 114 -17.19 17.22 2.09
C LEU A 114 -17.25 18.35 3.12
N GLY A 115 -17.50 17.99 4.39
CA GLY A 115 -17.33 18.90 5.52
C GLY A 115 -15.87 19.32 5.72
N LYS A 116 -15.61 20.45 6.40
CA LYS A 116 -14.25 21.00 6.55
C LYS A 116 -13.25 20.04 7.21
N ASP A 117 -13.69 19.21 8.13
CA ASP A 117 -12.80 18.26 8.81
C ASP A 117 -12.51 17.05 7.92
N GLU A 118 -13.51 16.53 7.20
CA GLU A 118 -13.33 15.49 6.18
C GLU A 118 -12.45 15.96 5.02
N GLN A 119 -12.51 17.25 4.64
CA GLN A 119 -11.59 17.83 3.65
C GLN A 119 -10.12 17.75 4.12
N LYS A 120 -9.86 18.00 5.41
CA LYS A 120 -8.51 17.86 5.98
C LYS A 120 -8.06 16.42 5.98
N GLU A 121 -8.96 15.48 6.30
CA GLU A 121 -8.68 14.05 6.25
C GLU A 121 -8.41 13.59 4.81
N ALA A 122 -9.17 14.09 3.82
CA ALA A 122 -9.01 13.77 2.41
C ALA A 122 -7.63 14.17 1.88
N ILE A 123 -7.08 15.31 2.31
CA ILE A 123 -5.71 15.76 1.96
C ILE A 123 -4.66 15.33 2.99
N GLY A 124 -5.06 14.61 4.04
CA GLY A 124 -4.18 14.20 5.11
C GLY A 124 -3.15 13.17 4.64
N PHE A 125 -1.98 13.19 5.29
CA PHE A 125 -0.83 12.35 4.98
C PHE A 125 -1.15 10.85 5.06
N PHE A 126 -1.89 10.44 6.09
CA PHE A 126 -2.02 9.05 6.52
C PHE A 126 -3.34 8.39 6.11
N ASN A 127 -3.93 8.85 5.00
CA ASN A 127 -5.21 8.33 4.50
C ASN A 127 -5.12 8.03 3.00
N VAL A 128 -5.67 6.90 2.56
CA VAL A 128 -5.91 6.63 1.13
C VAL A 128 -7.34 7.01 0.73
N ILE A 129 -7.54 7.25 -0.56
CA ILE A 129 -8.85 7.44 -1.15
C ILE A 129 -9.22 6.18 -1.94
N LYS A 130 -10.44 5.69 -1.76
CA LYS A 130 -10.92 4.44 -2.36
C LYS A 130 -12.30 4.63 -2.98
N ARG A 131 -12.69 3.71 -3.86
CA ARG A 131 -14.05 3.65 -4.41
C ARG A 131 -14.94 2.67 -3.65
N HIS A 132 -16.18 3.04 -3.34
CA HIS A 132 -17.14 2.09 -2.79
C HIS A 132 -17.39 0.94 -3.77
N SER A 133 -17.40 1.22 -5.07
CA SER A 133 -17.53 0.22 -6.12
C SER A 133 -16.41 -0.83 -6.13
N GLU A 134 -15.16 -0.47 -5.78
CA GLU A 134 -14.05 -1.41 -5.61
C GLU A 134 -14.29 -2.33 -4.40
N PHE A 135 -14.74 -1.75 -3.28
CA PHE A 135 -15.06 -2.51 -2.07
C PHE A 135 -16.20 -3.52 -2.27
N ILE A 136 -17.19 -3.22 -3.11
CA ILE A 136 -18.31 -4.11 -3.45
C ILE A 136 -17.87 -5.30 -4.31
N LEU A 137 -16.80 -5.16 -5.10
CA LEU A 137 -16.25 -6.27 -5.89
C LEU A 137 -15.49 -7.27 -5.00
N ASP A 138 -14.79 -6.77 -3.97
CA ASP A 138 -14.00 -7.60 -3.04
C ASP A 138 -14.81 -8.13 -1.84
N SER A 139 -15.82 -7.37 -1.39
CA SER A 139 -16.74 -7.77 -0.34
C SER A 139 -18.13 -8.01 -0.94
N HIS A 140 -18.63 -9.24 -0.86
CA HIS A 140 -19.93 -9.65 -1.44
C HIS A 140 -21.17 -9.01 -0.75
N GLN A 141 -21.04 -7.81 -0.18
CA GLN A 141 -22.13 -7.06 0.45
C GLN A 141 -22.46 -5.85 -0.41
N TYR A 142 -23.67 -5.86 -0.95
CA TYR A 142 -24.23 -4.76 -1.73
C TYR A 142 -24.92 -3.80 -0.76
N ASP A 143 -24.16 -2.97 -0.06
CA ASP A 143 -24.74 -1.85 0.68
C ASP A 143 -24.79 -0.64 -0.25
N ASN A 144 -26.01 -0.32 -0.72
CA ASN A 144 -26.33 0.86 -1.54
C ASN A 144 -26.23 2.15 -0.69
N LYS A 145 -25.02 2.44 -0.18
CA LYS A 145 -24.66 3.72 0.43
C LYS A 145 -23.71 4.52 -0.46
N ALA A 146 -23.83 4.40 -1.78
CA ALA A 146 -23.20 5.37 -2.66
C ALA A 146 -23.98 6.69 -2.53
N GLY A 147 -23.34 7.70 -1.93
CA GLY A 147 -23.79 9.09 -2.09
C GLY A 147 -23.66 9.54 -3.56
N SER A 148 -23.74 10.84 -3.83
CA SER A 148 -23.51 11.37 -5.18
C SER A 148 -22.11 11.10 -5.73
N HIS A 149 -21.18 10.71 -4.86
CA HIS A 149 -19.79 10.42 -5.18
C HIS A 149 -19.40 9.01 -4.70
N ASP A 150 -18.61 8.30 -5.50
CA ASP A 150 -18.14 6.94 -5.23
C ASP A 150 -16.86 6.90 -4.38
N LEU A 151 -16.31 8.06 -3.98
CA LEU A 151 -15.05 8.17 -3.26
C LEU A 151 -15.25 8.24 -1.73
N TYR A 152 -14.35 7.60 -0.98
CA TYR A 152 -14.29 7.67 0.48
C TYR A 152 -12.85 7.60 1.02
N ILE A 153 -12.68 8.03 2.28
CA ILE A 153 -11.40 8.12 2.98
C ILE A 153 -11.18 6.84 3.80
N VAL A 154 -9.97 6.27 3.74
CA VAL A 154 -9.56 5.13 4.60
C VAL A 154 -8.23 5.44 5.27
N PRO A 155 -8.14 5.39 6.61
CA PRO A 155 -6.87 5.60 7.31
C PRO A 155 -5.90 4.43 7.09
N TYR A 156 -4.60 4.72 7.13
CA TYR A 156 -3.54 3.73 6.91
C TYR A 156 -3.62 2.57 7.91
N SER A 157 -3.96 2.85 9.17
CA SER A 157 -4.16 1.82 10.20
C SER A 157 -5.23 0.79 9.84
N GLU A 158 -6.22 1.18 9.02
CA GLU A 158 -7.28 0.29 8.52
C GLU A 158 -6.89 -0.36 7.19
N GLU A 159 -6.46 0.42 6.20
CA GLU A 159 -6.06 -0.07 4.87
C GLU A 159 -4.94 -1.12 4.98
N TYR A 160 -3.96 -0.87 5.85
CA TYR A 160 -2.77 -1.70 5.98
C TYR A 160 -2.76 -2.55 7.26
N LYS A 161 -3.91 -2.67 7.94
CA LYS A 161 -4.07 -3.29 9.26
C LYS A 161 -3.34 -4.62 9.42
N SER A 162 -3.50 -5.52 8.45
CA SER A 162 -2.95 -6.89 8.55
C SER A 162 -1.42 -6.93 8.61
N LEU A 163 -0.75 -5.93 8.03
CA LEU A 163 0.70 -5.77 8.04
C LEU A 163 1.14 -4.93 9.24
N LEU A 164 0.42 -3.83 9.52
CA LEU A 164 0.70 -2.91 10.61
C LEU A 164 0.56 -3.55 11.99
N VAL A 165 -0.46 -4.39 12.24
CA VAL A 165 -0.59 -5.17 13.48
C VAL A 165 0.64 -6.04 13.71
N LYS A 166 1.10 -6.73 12.67
CA LYS A 166 2.27 -7.60 12.78
C LYS A 166 3.59 -6.83 12.91
N ALA A 167 3.64 -5.58 12.46
CA ALA A 167 4.78 -4.69 12.64
C ALA A 167 4.80 -4.13 14.06
N ALA A 168 3.66 -3.64 14.55
CA ALA A 168 3.45 -3.19 15.92
C ALA A 168 3.86 -4.27 16.94
N ASP A 169 3.41 -5.52 16.74
CA ASP A 169 3.80 -6.66 17.59
C ASP A 169 5.33 -6.86 17.68
N LEU A 170 6.04 -6.65 16.57
CA LEU A 170 7.49 -6.82 16.53
C LEU A 170 8.21 -5.63 17.16
N LEU A 171 7.70 -4.41 16.96
CA LEU A 171 8.23 -3.20 17.58
C LEU A 171 8.04 -3.22 19.10
N HIS A 172 6.87 -3.63 19.61
CA HIS A 172 6.67 -3.81 21.05
C HIS A 172 7.67 -4.80 21.64
N LYS A 173 7.83 -5.98 21.01
CA LYS A 173 8.82 -6.99 21.43
C LYS A 173 10.25 -6.46 21.40
N ALA A 174 10.61 -5.67 20.39
CA ALA A 174 11.93 -5.06 20.28
C ALA A 174 12.16 -4.01 21.39
N GLY A 175 11.13 -3.21 21.70
CA GLY A 175 11.18 -2.25 22.81
C GLY A 175 11.28 -2.96 24.17
N ASP A 176 10.64 -4.10 24.35
CA ASP A 176 10.68 -4.86 25.61
C ASP A 176 12.04 -5.47 25.93
N ILE A 177 12.85 -5.79 24.91
CA ILE A 177 14.21 -6.30 25.06
C ILE A 177 15.29 -5.21 24.99
N SER A 178 14.90 -3.96 24.74
CA SER A 178 15.84 -2.83 24.66
C SER A 178 16.24 -2.35 26.05
N ASP A 179 17.54 -2.24 26.29
CA ASP A 179 18.10 -1.64 27.51
C ASP A 179 18.07 -0.09 27.49
N SER A 180 17.89 0.53 26.31
CA SER A 180 17.77 2.00 26.21
C SER A 180 16.31 2.43 26.45
N PRO A 181 16.05 3.30 27.45
CA PRO A 181 14.71 3.81 27.72
C PRO A 181 14.11 4.63 26.57
N SER A 182 14.92 5.46 25.90
CA SER A 182 14.49 6.30 24.77
C SER A 182 14.13 5.43 23.56
N LEU A 183 14.95 4.42 23.25
CA LEU A 183 14.66 3.45 22.18
C LEU A 183 13.41 2.63 22.49
N LYS A 184 13.24 2.19 23.74
CA LYS A 184 12.02 1.50 24.17
C LYS A 184 10.78 2.37 23.94
N ARG A 185 10.84 3.64 24.36
CA ARG A 185 9.74 4.58 24.15
C ARG A 185 9.40 4.74 22.68
N LEU A 186 10.40 5.00 21.83
CA LEU A 186 10.21 5.13 20.38
C LEU A 186 9.54 3.90 19.77
N LEU A 187 10.05 2.70 20.08
CA LEU A 187 9.53 1.46 19.49
C LEU A 187 8.09 1.18 19.94
N HIS A 188 7.76 1.45 21.21
CA HIS A 188 6.39 1.28 21.72
C HIS A 188 5.43 2.32 21.14
N SER A 189 5.78 3.60 21.17
CA SER A 189 4.89 4.65 20.64
C SER A 189 4.72 4.54 19.13
N LYS A 190 5.74 4.09 18.38
CA LYS A 190 5.61 3.84 16.94
C LYS A 190 4.72 2.63 16.64
N ALA A 191 4.77 1.59 17.46
CA ALA A 191 3.85 0.46 17.37
C ALA A 191 2.40 0.90 17.57
N ASP A 192 2.15 1.72 18.59
CA ASP A 192 0.82 2.28 18.88
C ASP A 192 0.34 3.19 17.74
N ALA A 193 1.22 4.04 17.20
CA ALA A 193 0.92 4.93 16.08
C ALA A 193 0.44 4.18 14.82
N PHE A 194 1.02 3.02 14.52
CA PHE A 194 0.56 2.18 13.40
C PHE A 194 -0.88 1.68 13.57
N LEU A 195 -1.35 1.53 14.80
CA LEU A 195 -2.70 1.06 15.09
C LEU A 195 -3.71 2.20 15.25
N SER A 196 -3.26 3.34 15.78
CA SER A 196 -4.11 4.52 16.02
C SER A 196 -4.22 5.45 14.81
N ASN A 197 -3.26 5.40 13.88
CA ASN A 197 -3.05 6.37 12.81
C ASN A 197 -2.59 7.77 13.30
N ASP A 198 -2.24 7.91 14.59
CA ASP A 198 -1.70 9.13 15.18
C ASP A 198 -0.20 8.97 15.47
N TYR A 199 0.63 9.69 14.73
CA TYR A 199 2.08 9.57 14.76
C TYR A 199 2.76 10.61 15.66
N TYR A 200 2.02 11.57 16.23
CA TYR A 200 2.61 12.72 16.91
C TYR A 200 3.54 12.34 18.08
N ASP A 201 3.07 11.52 19.03
CA ASP A 201 3.92 11.11 20.17
C ASP A 201 5.12 10.28 19.70
N SER A 202 4.94 9.46 18.66
CA SER A 202 6.02 8.65 18.12
C SER A 202 7.11 9.47 17.42
N ASP A 203 6.74 10.60 16.81
CA ASP A 203 7.70 11.51 16.17
C ASP A 203 8.45 12.34 17.22
N ILE A 204 7.79 12.72 18.32
CA ILE A 204 8.48 13.31 19.48
C ILE A 204 9.46 12.31 20.09
N ALA A 205 9.04 11.05 20.28
CA ALA A 205 9.92 10.00 20.79
C ALA A 205 11.12 9.73 19.86
N TRP A 206 10.96 9.92 18.56
CA TRP A 206 12.04 9.80 17.58
C TRP A 206 13.04 10.97 17.70
N MET A 207 12.55 12.21 17.85
CA MET A 207 13.41 13.38 18.07
C MET A 207 14.20 13.31 19.39
N GLU A 208 13.64 12.68 20.41
CA GLU A 208 14.25 12.51 21.73
C GLU A 208 15.12 11.24 21.84
N LEU A 209 15.31 10.51 20.75
CA LEU A 209 16.06 9.26 20.75
C LEU A 209 17.53 9.49 21.15
N ASP A 210 17.92 8.89 22.27
CA ASP A 210 19.31 8.83 22.74
C ASP A 210 19.73 7.37 22.92
N SER A 211 20.29 6.80 21.85
CA SER A 211 20.56 5.37 21.74
C SER A 211 21.71 5.13 20.76
N LYS A 212 22.42 4.01 20.91
CA LYS A 212 23.45 3.59 19.95
C LYS A 212 22.86 3.17 18.59
N LEU A 213 21.57 2.82 18.59
CA LEU A 213 20.81 2.48 17.39
C LEU A 213 19.95 3.67 17.00
N ASP A 214 20.12 4.13 15.76
CA ASP A 214 19.22 5.07 15.12
C ASP A 214 18.20 4.27 14.31
N VAL A 215 16.91 4.48 14.59
CA VAL A 215 15.81 3.76 13.95
C VAL A 215 14.84 4.79 13.39
N THR A 216 14.65 4.77 12.08
CA THR A 216 13.63 5.55 11.40
C THR A 216 12.68 4.57 10.71
N ILE A 217 11.41 4.58 11.10
CA ILE A 217 10.42 3.66 10.54
C ILE A 217 9.04 4.30 10.58
N GLY A 218 8.36 4.36 9.43
CA GLY A 218 7.03 4.94 9.33
C GLY A 218 6.75 5.65 8.02
N PRO A 219 5.56 6.26 7.92
CA PRO A 219 5.12 6.98 6.74
C PRO A 219 5.55 8.46 6.79
N TYR A 220 6.46 8.87 5.90
CA TYR A 220 7.09 10.21 5.98
C TYR A 220 7.13 10.99 4.68
N GLU A 221 7.50 10.34 3.58
CA GLU A 221 7.85 11.03 2.34
C GLU A 221 6.70 11.05 1.34
N THR A 222 6.48 12.15 0.63
CA THR A 222 5.35 12.30 -0.31
C THR A 222 5.74 12.14 -1.78
N TYR A 223 6.99 11.82 -2.11
CA TYR A 223 7.49 11.78 -3.50
C TYR A 223 6.79 10.74 -4.38
N GLU A 224 6.15 9.73 -3.79
CA GLU A 224 5.37 8.71 -4.50
C GLU A 224 4.00 9.24 -4.95
N ASP A 225 3.43 10.22 -4.25
CA ASP A 225 2.22 10.91 -4.69
C ASP A 225 2.59 12.01 -5.69
N LYS A 226 2.81 11.61 -6.95
CA LYS A 226 3.04 12.56 -8.06
C LYS A 226 1.75 13.26 -8.51
N LEU A 227 0.59 12.87 -7.99
CA LEU A 227 -0.70 13.47 -8.34
C LEU A 227 -0.90 14.78 -7.59
N PHE A 228 -0.79 14.75 -6.26
CA PHE A 228 -1.01 15.90 -5.38
C PHE A 228 0.13 16.17 -4.39
N GLY A 229 0.97 15.19 -4.09
CA GLY A 229 2.00 15.29 -3.05
C GLY A 229 1.44 15.32 -1.62
N TYR A 230 0.23 14.81 -1.41
CA TYR A 230 -0.43 14.76 -0.10
C TYR A 230 -0.08 13.50 0.67
N LYS A 231 0.10 12.36 0.00
CA LYS A 231 0.13 11.05 0.67
C LYS A 231 1.55 10.61 0.92
N VAL A 232 1.80 10.13 2.14
CA VAL A 232 3.14 9.67 2.53
C VAL A 232 3.31 8.18 2.27
N ILE A 233 4.50 7.80 1.80
CA ILE A 233 4.92 6.42 1.62
C ILE A 233 5.54 5.89 2.92
N LEU A 234 5.27 4.62 3.24
CA LEU A 234 5.80 3.96 4.42
C LEU A 234 7.11 3.25 4.12
N ASN A 235 8.18 3.68 4.82
CA ASN A 235 9.56 3.23 4.63
C ASN A 235 10.18 2.80 5.97
N ASP A 236 11.30 2.06 5.90
CA ASP A 236 12.10 1.53 7.00
C ASP A 236 13.62 1.62 6.73
#